data_AF-A0A849R9A9-F1
#
_entry.id   AF-A0A849R9A9-F1
#
_cell.length_a   1.000
_cell.length_b   1.000
_cell.length_c   1.000
_cell.angle_alpha   90.00
_cell.angle_beta   90.00
_cell.angle_gamma   90.00
#
_symmetry.space_group_name_H-M   'P 1'
#
loop_
_entity.id
_entity.type
_entity.pdbx_description
1 polymer ?
#
loop_
_entity_poly.entity_id
_entity_poly.type
_entity_poly.pdbx_seq_one_letter_code
_entity_poly.pdbx_strand_id
1 'polypeptide(L)'
;MKKIIYGFSKKYDHKPTHLLQILRAIQSYYHYVPEEAIEQLSELLCIPRTRIISVVEFYSFLHLTPKGQFELLISDSITDHMLGKIALTSYLANQLNVAIGGVREDGVVSLDNTSCTGLCDQGPAGLVNGYPLTYLDRPRIDCITNLINQQKPLSEWPSELFQVMDNLIKPGLLLDSTIAVGDALKTTFKRGLQETLAEINQSGLRGRGGAGYSTGWKWHLCYEGAEEEAFCDIDTQKQLQRYVICNADEGEPGTFKDRVLLNSYAHQVFEGMTVCAAIIGATQGFLYLRGEYLFLYDKLQAILDERLQMGLLGNNILDKGFDFDIEICLGAGAYICGEESALIESLEGKPGIPRNRPPYP
;
A
#
# COMPACT_ATOMS: atom_id res chain seq x y z
N MET A 1 17.51 -12.98 18.18
CA MET A 1 16.46 -13.20 17.16
C MET A 1 15.08 -13.41 17.79
N LYS A 2 14.86 -14.47 18.60
CA LYS A 2 13.56 -14.80 19.23
C LYS A 2 12.70 -13.64 19.78
N LYS A 3 13.28 -12.84 20.68
CA LYS A 3 12.58 -11.71 21.31
C LYS A 3 12.10 -10.65 20.31
N ILE A 4 12.85 -10.46 19.22
CA ILE A 4 12.56 -9.46 18.19
C ILE A 4 11.37 -9.91 17.34
N ILE A 5 11.39 -11.17 16.86
CA ILE A 5 10.29 -11.74 16.07
C ILE A 5 9.00 -11.78 16.89
N TYR A 6 9.08 -12.20 18.15
CA TYR A 6 7.95 -12.14 19.06
C TYR A 6 7.39 -10.71 19.18
N GLY A 7 8.27 -9.71 19.31
CA GLY A 7 7.88 -8.29 19.34
C GLY A 7 7.12 -7.84 18.08
N PHE A 8 7.62 -8.19 16.89
CA PHE A 8 6.95 -7.88 15.62
C PHE A 8 5.59 -8.56 15.50
N SER A 9 5.49 -9.85 15.85
CA SER A 9 4.23 -10.59 15.80
C SER A 9 3.22 -10.08 16.85
N LYS A 10 3.70 -9.72 18.05
CA LYS A 10 2.87 -9.18 19.13
C LYS A 10 2.24 -7.83 18.78
N LYS A 11 2.90 -6.98 17.99
CA LYS A 11 2.34 -5.69 17.51
C LYS A 11 0.99 -5.89 16.80
N TYR A 12 0.79 -7.04 16.17
CA TYR A 12 -0.42 -7.38 15.41
C TYR A 12 -1.22 -8.51 16.09
N ASP A 13 -1.13 -8.62 17.42
CA ASP A 13 -1.84 -9.61 18.23
C ASP A 13 -1.67 -11.07 17.76
N HIS A 14 -0.54 -11.40 17.14
CA HIS A 14 -0.28 -12.72 16.55
C HIS A 14 -1.36 -13.16 15.53
N LYS A 15 -2.01 -12.22 14.84
CA LYS A 15 -3.03 -12.52 13.84
C LYS A 15 -2.39 -12.98 12.52
N PRO A 16 -2.77 -14.14 11.97
CA PRO A 16 -2.26 -14.62 10.68
C PRO A 16 -2.60 -13.70 9.51
N THR A 17 -3.68 -12.93 9.60
CA THR A 17 -4.07 -11.93 8.58
C THR A 17 -3.00 -10.85 8.42
N HIS A 18 -2.24 -10.56 9.47
CA HIS A 18 -1.16 -9.56 9.46
C HIS A 18 0.20 -10.15 9.08
N LEU A 19 0.26 -11.40 8.60
CA LEU A 19 1.51 -12.07 8.23
C LEU A 19 2.38 -11.22 7.30
N LEU A 20 1.79 -10.57 6.29
CA LEU A 20 2.55 -9.72 5.36
C LEU A 20 3.24 -8.56 6.08
N GLN A 21 2.54 -7.87 6.99
CA GLN A 21 3.10 -6.76 7.76
C GLN A 21 4.21 -7.23 8.71
N ILE A 22 4.05 -8.41 9.31
CA ILE A 22 5.05 -9.02 10.19
C ILE A 22 6.31 -9.39 9.39
N LEU A 23 6.16 -9.99 8.21
CA LEU A 23 7.27 -10.35 7.33
C LEU A 23 8.05 -9.11 6.85
N ARG A 24 7.35 -8.04 6.48
CA ARG A 24 7.98 -6.76 6.12
C ARG A 24 8.80 -6.18 7.28
N ALA A 25 8.29 -6.24 8.51
CA ALA A 25 9.03 -5.77 9.69
C ALA A 25 10.28 -6.63 9.97
N ILE A 26 10.17 -7.95 9.83
CA ILE A 26 11.32 -8.87 9.96
C ILE A 26 12.38 -8.55 8.90
N GLN A 27 11.98 -8.42 7.63
CA GLN A 27 12.93 -8.09 6.56
C GLN A 27 13.54 -6.72 6.73
N SER A 28 12.78 -5.70 7.13
CA SER A 28 13.34 -4.37 7.38
C SER A 28 14.45 -4.40 8.44
N TYR A 29 14.38 -5.33 9.40
CA TYR A 29 15.38 -5.48 10.45
C TYR A 29 16.56 -6.38 10.06
N TYR A 30 16.31 -7.49 9.35
CA TYR A 30 17.34 -8.49 9.02
C TYR A 30 17.85 -8.41 7.58
N HIS A 31 17.28 -7.56 6.74
CA HIS A 31 17.49 -7.45 5.28
C HIS A 31 17.06 -8.69 4.46
N TYR A 32 16.45 -9.67 5.10
CA TYR A 32 15.77 -10.83 4.50
C TYR A 32 14.87 -11.48 5.55
N VAL A 33 14.18 -12.57 5.21
CA VAL A 33 13.39 -13.38 6.13
C VAL A 33 14.19 -14.64 6.51
N PRO A 34 14.80 -14.70 7.70
CA PRO A 34 15.59 -15.87 8.12
C PRO A 34 14.73 -17.12 8.35
N GLU A 35 15.31 -18.30 8.14
CA GLU A 35 14.63 -19.57 8.42
C GLU A 35 14.17 -19.68 9.88
N GLU A 36 14.99 -19.23 10.84
CA GLU A 36 14.61 -19.20 12.26
C GLU A 36 13.38 -18.31 12.51
N ALA A 37 13.16 -17.27 11.69
CA ALA A 37 11.97 -16.43 11.76
C ALA A 37 10.73 -17.13 11.23
N ILE A 38 10.87 -17.91 10.15
CA ILE A 38 9.79 -18.73 9.59
C ILE A 38 9.31 -19.76 10.62
N GLU A 39 10.22 -20.47 11.28
CA GLU A 39 9.86 -21.47 12.30
C GLU A 39 9.08 -20.83 13.47
N GLN A 40 9.57 -19.69 13.95
CA GLN A 40 8.92 -18.99 15.05
C GLN A 40 7.56 -18.42 14.68
N LEU A 41 7.41 -17.86 13.48
CA LEU A 41 6.12 -17.38 13.02
C LEU A 41 5.14 -18.52 12.81
N SER A 42 5.61 -19.68 12.38
CA SER A 42 4.78 -20.88 12.24
C SER A 42 4.15 -21.28 13.59
N GLU A 43 4.95 -21.28 14.66
CA GLU A 43 4.48 -21.52 16.03
C GLU A 43 3.56 -20.39 16.54
N LEU A 44 3.99 -19.13 16.42
CA LEU A 44 3.27 -17.97 16.98
C LEU A 44 1.92 -17.72 16.32
N LEU A 45 1.84 -17.88 15.00
CA LEU A 45 0.63 -17.64 14.22
C LEU A 45 -0.21 -18.91 14.03
N CYS A 46 0.28 -20.06 14.51
CA CYS A 46 -0.37 -21.37 14.34
C CYS A 46 -0.70 -21.67 12.86
N ILE A 47 0.23 -21.37 11.95
CA ILE A 47 0.12 -21.66 10.51
C ILE A 47 1.31 -22.50 10.03
N PRO A 48 1.17 -23.33 8.99
CA PRO A 48 2.28 -24.12 8.48
C PRO A 48 3.41 -23.25 7.93
N ARG A 49 4.67 -23.64 8.15
CA ARG A 49 5.85 -22.96 7.56
C ARG A 49 5.77 -22.81 6.05
N THR A 50 5.16 -23.77 5.36
CA THR A 50 4.97 -23.74 3.89
C THR A 50 4.07 -22.60 3.44
N ARG A 51 3.08 -22.20 4.25
CA ARG A 51 2.25 -21.01 3.99
C ARG A 51 3.06 -19.72 4.12
N ILE A 52 3.99 -19.66 5.06
CA ILE A 52 4.85 -18.49 5.25
C ILE A 52 5.84 -18.38 4.08
N ILE A 53 6.46 -19.50 3.71
CA ILE A 53 7.38 -19.57 2.56
C ILE A 53 6.66 -19.14 1.27
N SER A 54 5.46 -19.67 1.00
CA SER A 54 4.72 -19.31 -0.22
C SER A 54 4.35 -17.82 -0.28
N VAL A 55 4.11 -17.18 0.86
CA VAL A 55 3.92 -15.72 0.93
C VAL A 55 5.22 -15.00 0.60
N VAL A 56 6.34 -15.39 1.21
CA VAL A 56 7.65 -14.76 0.93
C VAL A 56 8.03 -14.90 -0.54
N GLU A 57 7.83 -16.06 -1.14
CA GLU A 57 8.17 -16.32 -2.55
C GLU A 57 7.26 -15.60 -3.54
N PHE A 58 6.02 -15.28 -3.15
CA PHE A 58 5.06 -14.61 -4.01
C PHE A 58 5.35 -13.12 -4.21
N TYR A 59 5.79 -12.44 -3.15
CA TYR A 59 5.97 -10.98 -3.13
C TYR A 59 7.41 -10.59 -3.51
N SER A 60 7.58 -9.75 -4.53
CA SER A 60 8.91 -9.43 -5.08
C SER A 60 9.83 -8.65 -4.12
N PHE A 61 9.26 -7.96 -3.13
CA PHE A 61 10.02 -7.27 -2.09
C PHE A 61 10.24 -8.11 -0.84
N LEU A 62 10.02 -9.43 -0.89
CA LEU A 62 10.38 -10.33 0.21
C LEU A 62 11.44 -11.33 -0.26
N HIS A 63 12.40 -11.62 0.62
CA HIS A 63 13.57 -12.43 0.27
C HIS A 63 13.85 -13.50 1.31
N LEU A 64 14.05 -14.74 0.84
CA LEU A 64 14.54 -15.85 1.68
C LEU A 64 16.07 -15.84 1.80
N THR A 65 16.76 -15.12 0.93
CA THR A 65 18.23 -15.00 0.91
C THR A 65 18.65 -13.61 1.36
N PRO A 66 19.81 -13.49 2.04
CA PRO A 66 20.32 -12.19 2.49
C PRO A 66 20.44 -11.18 1.35
N LYS A 67 19.93 -9.97 1.56
CA LYS A 67 20.19 -8.79 0.73
C LYS A 67 21.20 -7.86 1.39
N GLY A 68 21.66 -6.87 0.63
CA GLY A 68 22.56 -5.87 1.17
C GLY A 68 21.89 -5.01 2.23
N GLN A 69 22.68 -4.41 3.12
CA GLN A 69 22.19 -3.36 4.03
C GLN A 69 21.48 -2.23 3.27
N PHE A 70 21.98 -1.91 2.08
CA PHE A 70 21.36 -1.04 1.10
C PHE A 70 20.87 -1.89 -0.08
N GLU A 71 19.56 -2.11 -0.15
CA GLU A 71 18.92 -2.75 -1.30
C GLU A 71 18.49 -1.69 -2.30
N LEU A 72 19.14 -1.67 -3.46
CA LEU A 72 18.82 -0.80 -4.58
C LEU A 72 17.95 -1.55 -5.59
N LEU A 73 16.77 -1.02 -5.87
CA LEU A 73 15.85 -1.54 -6.89
C LEU A 73 15.60 -0.45 -7.94
N ILE A 74 16.14 -0.60 -9.14
CA ILE A 74 15.97 0.39 -10.21
C ILE A 74 14.73 0.07 -11.04
N SER A 75 13.90 1.08 -11.31
CA SER A 75 12.68 0.92 -12.10
C SER A 75 13.01 0.42 -13.51
N ASP A 76 12.31 -0.63 -13.94
CA ASP A 76 12.39 -1.20 -15.28
C ASP A 76 11.22 -0.79 -16.19
N SER A 77 10.57 0.34 -15.86
CA SER A 77 9.51 0.91 -16.71
C SER A 77 10.05 1.45 -18.03
N ILE A 78 9.23 1.40 -19.08
CA ILE A 78 9.58 1.91 -20.41
C ILE A 78 9.99 3.40 -20.39
N THR A 79 9.39 4.21 -19.51
CA THR A 79 9.74 5.63 -19.38
C THR A 79 11.16 5.80 -18.84
N ASP A 80 11.58 4.98 -17.88
CA ASP A 80 12.94 5.01 -17.34
C ASP A 80 13.95 4.54 -18.41
N HIS A 81 13.60 3.52 -19.19
CA HIS A 81 14.40 3.08 -20.36
C HIS A 81 14.62 4.21 -21.36
N MET A 82 13.55 4.93 -21.73
CA MET A 82 13.62 6.08 -22.64
C MET A 82 14.48 7.22 -22.09
N LEU A 83 14.60 7.33 -20.77
CA LEU A 83 15.43 8.32 -20.07
C LEU A 83 16.87 7.81 -19.81
N GLY A 84 17.27 6.70 -20.40
CA GLY A 84 18.66 6.22 -20.36
C GLY A 84 19.00 5.31 -19.17
N LYS A 85 17.99 4.69 -18.54
CA LYS A 85 18.16 3.77 -17.40
C LYS A 85 19.25 2.70 -17.60
N ILE A 86 19.36 2.10 -18.80
CA ILE A 86 20.36 1.05 -19.06
C ILE A 86 21.78 1.55 -18.79
N ALA A 87 22.12 2.72 -19.32
CA ALA A 87 23.45 3.30 -19.18
C ALA A 87 23.74 3.71 -17.73
N LEU A 88 22.74 4.27 -17.03
CA LEU A 88 22.86 4.68 -15.64
C LEU A 88 22.97 3.49 -14.68
N THR A 89 22.15 2.45 -14.88
CA THR A 89 22.21 1.23 -14.05
C THR A 89 23.55 0.51 -14.23
N SER A 90 24.06 0.43 -15.46
CA SER A 90 25.40 -0.11 -15.73
C SER A 90 26.49 0.71 -15.06
N TYR A 91 26.36 2.04 -15.07
CA TYR A 91 27.29 2.94 -14.38
C TYR A 91 27.26 2.73 -12.86
N LEU A 92 26.07 2.67 -12.26
CA LEU A 92 25.85 2.39 -10.84
C LEU A 92 26.45 1.04 -10.41
N ALA A 93 26.18 -0.03 -11.18
CA ALA A 93 26.73 -1.37 -10.95
C ALA A 93 28.27 -1.36 -10.91
N ASN A 94 28.90 -0.67 -11.86
CA ASN A 94 30.36 -0.52 -11.92
C ASN A 94 30.91 0.28 -10.73
N GLN A 95 30.27 1.40 -10.37
CA GLN A 95 30.71 2.24 -9.25
C GLN A 95 30.63 1.51 -7.90
N LEU A 96 29.59 0.68 -7.73
CA LEU A 96 29.39 -0.11 -6.50
C LEU A 96 30.16 -1.43 -6.48
N ASN A 97 30.74 -1.85 -7.62
CA ASN A 97 31.33 -3.18 -7.81
C ASN A 97 30.35 -4.31 -7.45
N VAL A 98 29.13 -4.24 -7.98
CA VAL A 98 28.06 -5.22 -7.76
C VAL A 98 27.35 -5.52 -9.07
N ALA A 99 27.06 -6.80 -9.34
CA ALA A 99 26.27 -7.19 -10.50
C ALA A 99 24.79 -6.89 -10.27
N ILE A 100 24.06 -6.58 -11.36
CA ILE A 100 22.60 -6.49 -11.34
C ILE A 100 22.03 -7.89 -11.04
N GLY A 101 21.10 -7.98 -10.09
CA GLY A 101 20.59 -9.23 -9.52
C GLY A 101 21.46 -9.81 -8.39
N GLY A 102 22.53 -9.09 -7.99
CA GLY A 102 23.54 -9.57 -7.07
C GLY A 102 23.60 -8.81 -5.75
N VAL A 103 24.36 -9.39 -4.82
CA VAL A 103 24.80 -8.75 -3.57
C VAL A 103 26.31 -8.59 -3.65
N ARG A 104 26.83 -7.44 -3.22
CA ARG A 104 28.28 -7.20 -3.16
C ARG A 104 28.92 -8.15 -2.15
N GLU A 105 30.18 -8.54 -2.39
CA GLU A 105 30.89 -9.53 -1.57
C GLU A 105 30.93 -9.21 -0.07
N ASP A 106 30.93 -7.92 0.29
CA ASP A 106 30.93 -7.45 1.67
C ASP A 106 29.52 -7.42 2.33
N GLY A 107 28.47 -7.76 1.58
CA GLY A 107 27.09 -7.74 2.05
C GLY A 107 26.50 -6.34 2.27
N VAL A 108 27.19 -5.27 1.87
CA VAL A 108 26.75 -3.90 2.14
C VAL A 108 25.63 -3.47 1.20
N VAL A 109 25.69 -3.85 -0.07
CA VAL A 109 24.74 -3.38 -1.09
C VAL A 109 24.28 -4.52 -1.98
N SER A 110 23.00 -4.53 -2.32
CA SER A 110 22.43 -5.33 -3.40
C SER A 110 21.83 -4.42 -4.45
N LEU A 111 21.89 -4.85 -5.71
CA LEU A 111 21.37 -4.09 -6.84
C LEU A 111 20.52 -5.01 -7.71
N ASP A 112 19.28 -4.63 -7.95
CA ASP A 112 18.37 -5.34 -8.83
C ASP A 112 17.43 -4.38 -9.57
N ASN A 113 16.59 -4.92 -10.45
CA ASN A 113 15.50 -4.20 -11.07
C ASN A 113 14.19 -4.44 -10.31
N THR A 114 13.26 -3.52 -10.46
CA THR A 114 11.86 -3.70 -10.07
C THR A 114 10.95 -3.18 -11.17
N SER A 115 9.65 -3.49 -11.10
CA SER A 115 8.66 -2.92 -12.01
C SER A 115 8.52 -1.41 -11.81
N CYS A 116 7.57 -0.79 -12.50
CA CYS A 116 7.29 0.64 -12.36
C CYS A 116 7.04 1.03 -10.89
N THR A 117 7.85 1.94 -10.35
CA THR A 117 7.76 2.44 -8.96
C THR A 117 6.70 3.53 -8.75
N GLY A 118 5.90 3.83 -9.77
CA GLY A 118 4.94 4.94 -9.74
C GLY A 118 5.63 6.31 -9.82
N LEU A 119 6.85 6.39 -10.37
CA LEU A 119 7.66 7.61 -10.50
C LEU A 119 7.98 7.95 -11.96
N CYS A 120 7.12 7.57 -12.91
CA CYS A 120 7.38 7.73 -14.35
C CYS A 120 7.53 9.19 -14.81
N ASP A 121 7.01 10.15 -14.05
CA ASP A 121 7.18 11.59 -14.25
C ASP A 121 8.51 12.13 -13.68
N GLN A 122 9.28 11.29 -12.99
CA GLN A 122 10.48 11.66 -12.21
C GLN A 122 11.62 10.67 -12.41
N GLY A 123 11.63 9.99 -13.57
CA GLY A 123 12.65 9.00 -13.92
C GLY A 123 13.97 9.60 -14.43
N PRO A 124 15.02 8.79 -14.62
CA PRO A 124 15.13 7.40 -14.19
C PRO A 124 15.01 7.27 -12.67
N ALA A 125 14.17 6.36 -12.19
CA ALA A 125 13.87 6.24 -10.77
C ALA A 125 14.22 4.86 -10.21
N GLY A 126 14.22 4.75 -8.88
CA GLY A 126 14.42 3.50 -8.17
C GLY A 126 13.99 3.59 -6.72
N LEU A 127 14.38 2.60 -5.94
CA LEU A 127 14.18 2.53 -4.49
C LEU A 127 15.51 2.19 -3.81
N VAL A 128 15.71 2.69 -2.60
CA VAL A 128 16.72 2.21 -1.65
C VAL A 128 16.03 1.83 -0.35
N ASN A 129 16.09 0.54 0.04
CA ASN A 129 15.36 0.00 1.20
C ASN A 129 13.87 0.38 1.22
N GLY A 130 13.23 0.44 0.03
CA GLY A 130 11.83 0.83 -0.14
C GLY A 130 11.56 2.35 -0.21
N TYR A 131 12.56 3.20 0.02
CA TYR A 131 12.43 4.66 -0.14
C TYR A 131 12.74 5.11 -1.57
N PRO A 132 12.00 6.07 -2.13
CA PRO A 132 12.15 6.49 -3.52
C PRO A 132 13.48 7.17 -3.79
N LEU A 133 14.07 6.87 -4.95
CA LEU A 133 15.16 7.62 -5.55
C LEU A 133 14.64 8.24 -6.85
N THR A 134 14.58 9.57 -6.91
CA THR A 134 14.07 10.31 -8.07
C THR A 134 15.21 10.87 -8.93
N TYR A 135 14.92 11.13 -10.21
CA TYR A 135 15.79 11.84 -11.14
C TYR A 135 17.24 11.34 -11.16
N LEU A 136 17.46 10.02 -11.19
CA LEU A 136 18.80 9.46 -11.17
C LEU A 136 19.61 9.95 -12.38
N ASP A 137 20.78 10.48 -12.08
CA ASP A 137 21.80 10.90 -13.03
C ASP A 137 23.19 10.52 -12.49
N ARG A 138 24.26 10.81 -13.23
CA ARG A 138 25.62 10.46 -12.79
C ARG A 138 26.02 11.14 -11.46
N PRO A 139 25.85 12.47 -11.28
CA PRO A 139 26.15 13.11 -10.00
C PRO A 139 25.41 12.51 -8.80
N ARG A 140 24.13 12.17 -8.94
CA ARG A 140 23.36 11.52 -7.86
C ARG A 140 23.85 10.10 -7.62
N ILE A 141 24.17 9.34 -8.67
CA ILE A 141 24.78 8.00 -8.52
C ILE A 141 26.13 8.07 -7.80
N ASP A 142 26.98 9.04 -8.13
CA ASP A 142 28.27 9.23 -7.46
C ASP A 142 28.07 9.55 -5.97
N CYS A 143 27.09 10.41 -5.65
CA CYS A 143 26.68 10.73 -4.28
C CYS A 143 26.21 9.47 -3.53
N ILE A 144 25.24 8.74 -4.09
CA ILE A 144 24.69 7.50 -3.53
C ILE A 144 25.80 6.48 -3.29
N THR A 145 26.68 6.28 -4.25
CA THR A 145 27.78 5.31 -4.14
C THR A 145 28.74 5.67 -3.02
N ASN A 146 29.11 6.96 -2.90
CA ASN A 146 29.96 7.42 -1.81
C ASN A 146 29.30 7.22 -0.44
N LEU A 147 28.00 7.50 -0.32
CA LEU A 147 27.24 7.30 0.92
C LEU A 147 27.16 5.82 1.31
N ILE A 148 26.91 4.93 0.35
CA ILE A 148 26.89 3.47 0.56
C ILE A 148 28.27 2.95 0.97
N ASN A 149 29.34 3.39 0.30
CA ASN A 149 30.71 2.97 0.62
C ASN A 149 31.15 3.44 2.02
N GLN A 150 30.62 4.57 2.48
CA GLN A 150 30.79 5.05 3.86
C GLN A 150 29.79 4.41 4.85
N GLN A 151 28.89 3.55 4.36
CA GLN A 151 27.80 2.91 5.12
C GLN A 151 26.96 3.92 5.91
N LYS A 152 26.74 5.10 5.32
CA LYS A 152 25.94 6.16 5.93
C LYS A 152 24.47 5.73 6.00
N PRO A 153 23.81 5.81 7.18
CA PRO A 153 22.39 5.49 7.28
C PRO A 153 21.57 6.44 6.40
N LEU A 154 20.44 5.99 5.87
CA LEU A 154 19.59 6.79 4.96
C LEU A 154 19.14 8.13 5.58
N SER A 155 19.05 8.22 6.90
CA SER A 155 18.73 9.46 7.63
C SER A 155 19.80 10.55 7.49
N GLU A 156 21.04 10.19 7.12
CA GLU A 156 22.14 11.13 6.86
C GLU A 156 22.28 11.47 5.37
N TRP A 157 21.46 10.88 4.50
CA TRP A 157 21.52 11.16 3.07
C TRP A 157 20.82 12.49 2.75
N PRO A 158 21.24 13.21 1.69
CA PRO A 158 20.55 14.42 1.26
C PRO A 158 19.06 14.17 0.95
N SER A 159 18.16 14.96 1.51
CA SER A 159 16.71 14.80 1.34
C SER A 159 16.26 14.93 -0.11
N GLU A 160 17.01 15.66 -0.93
CA GLU A 160 16.75 15.86 -2.36
C GLU A 160 16.88 14.55 -3.16
N LEU A 161 17.53 13.51 -2.59
CA LEU A 161 17.55 12.18 -3.20
C LEU A 161 16.18 11.50 -3.20
N PHE A 162 15.36 11.82 -2.21
CA PHE A 162 14.08 11.14 -1.91
C PHE A 162 12.85 11.99 -2.22
N GLN A 163 13.03 13.25 -2.64
CA GLN A 163 11.92 14.16 -2.86
C GLN A 163 11.07 13.71 -4.06
N VAL A 164 9.80 13.43 -3.79
CA VAL A 164 8.77 13.11 -4.77
C VAL A 164 7.85 14.31 -4.93
N MET A 165 7.73 14.81 -6.16
CA MET A 165 6.86 15.93 -6.51
C MET A 165 5.55 15.43 -7.15
N ASP A 166 4.46 16.18 -6.98
CA ASP A 166 3.17 15.82 -7.58
C ASP A 166 3.01 16.31 -9.03
N ASN A 167 3.88 17.23 -9.47
CA ASN A 167 3.98 17.72 -10.86
C ASN A 167 2.63 18.07 -11.53
N LEU A 168 1.72 18.70 -10.77
CA LEU A 168 0.41 19.15 -11.27
C LEU A 168 0.58 20.31 -12.26
N ILE A 169 0.42 20.03 -13.56
CA ILE A 169 0.55 21.04 -14.62
C ILE A 169 -0.73 21.86 -14.80
N LYS A 170 -1.88 21.19 -14.83
CA LYS A 170 -3.19 21.82 -14.98
C LYS A 170 -4.19 21.16 -14.02
N PRO A 171 -4.41 21.76 -12.84
CA PRO A 171 -5.44 21.27 -11.94
C PRO A 171 -6.81 21.36 -12.62
N GLY A 172 -7.64 20.36 -12.36
CA GLY A 172 -9.05 20.38 -12.74
C GLY A 172 -9.91 20.88 -11.58
N LEU A 173 -11.22 21.02 -11.81
CA LEU A 173 -12.17 21.51 -10.81
C LEU A 173 -12.04 20.83 -9.43
N LEU A 174 -11.80 19.51 -9.42
CA LEU A 174 -11.66 18.74 -8.18
C LEU A 174 -10.39 19.06 -7.38
N LEU A 175 -9.32 19.50 -8.05
CA LEU A 175 -8.05 19.85 -7.42
C LEU A 175 -7.95 21.37 -7.15
N ASP A 176 -8.68 22.18 -7.92
CA ASP A 176 -8.78 23.63 -7.72
C ASP A 176 -9.77 24.04 -6.62
N SER A 177 -10.80 23.22 -6.37
CA SER A 177 -11.82 23.53 -5.38
C SER A 177 -11.39 23.08 -4.00
N THR A 178 -11.31 24.01 -3.05
CA THR A 178 -11.07 23.67 -1.65
C THR A 178 -12.32 23.05 -1.04
N ILE A 179 -12.26 21.76 -0.71
CA ILE A 179 -13.25 21.07 0.12
C ILE A 179 -12.70 21.06 1.54
N ALA A 180 -13.40 21.69 2.49
CA ALA A 180 -12.96 21.68 3.87
C ALA A 180 -13.13 20.28 4.47
N VAL A 181 -12.20 19.91 5.34
CA VAL A 181 -12.15 18.57 5.93
C VAL A 181 -13.44 18.27 6.70
N GLY A 182 -14.11 17.17 6.34
CA GLY A 182 -15.35 16.72 6.98
C GLY A 182 -16.64 17.30 6.40
N ASP A 183 -16.57 18.19 5.40
CA ASP A 183 -17.77 18.80 4.82
C ASP A 183 -18.62 17.85 3.98
N ALA A 184 -17.99 16.90 3.28
CA ALA A 184 -18.73 15.88 2.54
C ALA A 184 -19.50 15.00 3.52
N LEU A 185 -18.86 14.60 4.63
CA LEU A 185 -19.48 13.75 5.64
C LEU A 185 -20.64 14.45 6.37
N LYS A 186 -20.45 15.71 6.78
CA LYS A 186 -21.53 16.54 7.36
C LYS A 186 -22.71 16.65 6.40
N THR A 187 -22.43 16.86 5.12
CA THR A 187 -23.46 16.98 4.07
C THR A 187 -24.20 15.66 3.87
N THR A 188 -23.48 14.54 3.84
CA THR A 188 -24.05 13.18 3.76
C THR A 188 -25.04 12.93 4.90
N PHE A 189 -24.66 13.20 6.15
CA PHE A 189 -25.56 12.99 7.29
C PHE A 189 -26.74 13.97 7.32
N LYS A 190 -26.55 15.20 6.85
CA LYS A 190 -27.64 16.18 6.74
C LYS A 190 -28.65 15.79 5.67
N ARG A 191 -28.16 15.27 4.53
CA ARG A 191 -28.99 14.86 3.39
C ARG A 191 -29.73 13.54 3.65
N GLY A 192 -29.09 12.63 4.38
CA GLY A 192 -29.53 11.24 4.52
C GLY A 192 -28.66 10.29 3.69
N LEU A 193 -28.44 9.07 4.20
CA LEU A 193 -27.55 8.08 3.57
C LEU A 193 -28.14 7.57 2.24
N GLN A 194 -29.44 7.29 2.21
CA GLN A 194 -30.15 6.80 1.03
C GLN A 194 -30.20 7.85 -0.08
N GLU A 195 -30.51 9.10 0.28
CA GLU A 195 -30.50 10.24 -0.63
C GLU A 195 -29.09 10.52 -1.17
N THR A 196 -28.05 10.35 -0.33
CA THR A 196 -26.66 10.47 -0.79
C THR A 196 -26.28 9.36 -1.77
N LEU A 197 -26.68 8.10 -1.51
CA LEU A 197 -26.48 7.00 -2.45
C LEU A 197 -27.22 7.25 -3.78
N ALA A 198 -28.43 7.79 -3.72
CA ALA A 198 -29.19 8.19 -4.91
C ALA A 198 -28.47 9.28 -5.72
N GLU A 199 -27.89 10.30 -5.06
CA GLU A 199 -27.09 11.33 -5.71
C GLU A 199 -25.82 10.76 -6.37
N ILE A 200 -25.13 9.83 -5.70
CA ILE A 200 -23.97 9.13 -6.27
C ILE A 200 -24.38 8.34 -7.52
N ASN A 201 -25.50 7.63 -7.48
CA ASN A 201 -26.04 6.93 -8.64
C ASN A 201 -26.40 7.90 -9.78
N GLN A 202 -27.08 9.01 -9.47
CA GLN A 202 -27.46 10.04 -10.44
C GLN A 202 -26.24 10.71 -11.09
N SER A 203 -25.14 10.86 -10.36
CA SER A 203 -23.89 11.44 -10.89
C SER A 203 -23.26 10.60 -11.99
N GLY A 204 -23.62 9.32 -12.10
CA GLY A 204 -23.01 8.38 -13.04
C GLY A 204 -21.56 8.05 -12.73
N LEU A 205 -21.12 8.17 -11.45
CA LEU A 205 -19.75 7.89 -11.05
C LEU A 205 -19.35 6.43 -11.34
N ARG A 206 -18.32 6.27 -12.17
CA ARG A 206 -17.73 4.97 -12.52
C ARG A 206 -16.38 4.79 -11.85
N GLY A 207 -16.02 3.53 -11.57
CA GLY A 207 -14.75 3.16 -10.96
C GLY A 207 -13.55 3.67 -11.77
N ARG A 208 -12.62 4.34 -11.10
CA ARG A 208 -11.44 4.99 -11.71
C ARG A 208 -10.17 4.12 -11.72
N GLY A 209 -10.30 2.85 -11.34
CA GLY A 209 -9.23 1.85 -11.43
C GLY A 209 -9.12 1.17 -12.81
N GLY A 210 -9.95 1.55 -13.79
CA GLY A 210 -9.90 1.04 -15.17
C GLY A 210 -11.13 0.23 -15.59
N ALA A 211 -11.69 -0.61 -14.72
CA ALA A 211 -12.86 -1.45 -15.03
C ALA A 211 -14.15 -0.65 -15.31
N GLY A 212 -14.29 0.54 -14.73
CA GLY A 212 -15.42 1.42 -14.99
C GLY A 212 -16.78 0.88 -14.55
N TYR A 213 -16.85 0.04 -13.52
CA TYR A 213 -18.16 -0.39 -12.96
C TYR A 213 -18.88 0.78 -12.27
N SER A 214 -20.22 0.71 -12.16
CA SER A 214 -21.01 1.76 -11.48
C SER A 214 -20.73 1.74 -9.98
N THR A 215 -20.28 2.87 -9.43
CA THR A 215 -19.87 2.97 -8.03
C THR A 215 -21.07 2.83 -7.10
N GLY A 216 -22.14 3.59 -7.36
CA GLY A 216 -23.34 3.55 -6.53
C GLY A 216 -24.06 2.20 -6.61
N TRP A 217 -24.03 1.53 -7.78
CA TRP A 217 -24.59 0.17 -7.90
C TRP A 217 -23.78 -0.86 -7.10
N LYS A 218 -22.45 -0.78 -7.11
CA LYS A 218 -21.59 -1.64 -6.28
C LYS A 218 -21.88 -1.45 -4.79
N TRP A 219 -22.03 -0.20 -4.34
CA TRP A 219 -22.35 0.10 -2.94
C TRP A 219 -23.73 -0.41 -2.54
N HIS A 220 -24.70 -0.26 -3.44
CA HIS A 220 -26.05 -0.78 -3.25
C HIS A 220 -26.06 -2.31 -3.09
N LEU A 221 -25.35 -3.05 -3.96
CA LEU A 221 -25.23 -4.51 -3.83
C LEU A 221 -24.57 -4.95 -2.52
N CYS A 222 -23.56 -4.23 -2.04
CA CYS A 222 -22.92 -4.53 -0.74
C CYS A 222 -23.85 -4.23 0.45
N TYR A 223 -24.66 -3.18 0.33
CA TYR A 223 -25.69 -2.84 1.30
C TYR A 223 -26.78 -3.92 1.36
N GLU A 224 -27.35 -4.31 0.21
CA GLU A 224 -28.48 -5.27 0.10
C GLU A 224 -28.08 -6.74 0.22
N GLY A 225 -26.99 -7.16 -0.43
CA GLY A 225 -26.62 -8.57 -0.62
C GLY A 225 -26.32 -9.36 0.67
N ALA A 226 -26.22 -8.68 1.81
CA ALA A 226 -26.03 -9.32 3.11
C ALA A 226 -27.34 -9.89 3.72
N GLU A 227 -28.51 -9.50 3.24
CA GLU A 227 -29.78 -10.00 3.80
C GLU A 227 -30.32 -11.25 3.07
N GLU A 228 -30.00 -11.42 1.78
CA GLU A 228 -30.55 -12.51 0.95
C GLU A 228 -29.67 -13.76 0.85
N GLU A 229 -28.35 -13.67 1.07
CA GLU A 229 -27.41 -14.80 0.92
C GLU A 229 -26.95 -15.44 2.25
N ALA A 230 -27.56 -15.09 3.38
CA ALA A 230 -27.29 -15.73 4.67
C ALA A 230 -27.89 -17.16 4.76
N PHE A 231 -27.42 -18.07 3.92
CA PHE A 231 -27.45 -19.51 4.19
C PHE A 231 -26.39 -19.83 5.25
N CYS A 232 -26.59 -19.32 6.46
CA CYS A 232 -25.79 -19.66 7.63
C CYS A 232 -26.75 -20.08 8.74
N ASP A 233 -26.49 -21.24 9.32
CA ASP A 233 -27.34 -21.90 10.32
C ASP A 233 -27.91 -20.92 11.36
N ILE A 234 -29.19 -21.12 11.67
CA ILE A 234 -30.05 -20.35 12.58
C ILE A 234 -29.42 -20.13 13.98
N ASP A 235 -28.36 -20.86 14.34
CA ASP A 235 -27.62 -20.71 15.61
C ASP A 235 -26.49 -19.66 15.59
N THR A 236 -26.22 -18.99 14.47
CA THR A 236 -25.24 -17.89 14.41
C THR A 236 -25.80 -16.67 13.68
N GLN A 237 -26.61 -15.87 14.40
CA GLN A 237 -26.83 -14.46 14.05
C GLN A 237 -25.53 -13.65 14.27
N LYS A 238 -24.46 -13.98 13.54
CA LYS A 238 -23.35 -13.03 13.37
C LYS A 238 -23.84 -11.98 12.37
N GLN A 239 -24.00 -10.74 12.83
CA GLN A 239 -24.12 -9.60 11.91
C GLN A 239 -23.02 -9.72 10.86
N LEU A 240 -23.41 -9.76 9.59
CA LEU A 240 -22.47 -9.74 8.47
C LEU A 240 -21.65 -8.45 8.55
N GLN A 241 -20.36 -8.60 8.82
CA GLN A 241 -19.43 -7.47 8.90
C GLN A 241 -19.03 -7.06 7.49
N ARG A 242 -19.22 -5.77 7.17
CA ARG A 242 -18.83 -5.18 5.89
C ARG A 242 -17.56 -4.37 6.04
N TYR A 243 -16.81 -4.25 4.95
CA TYR A 243 -15.52 -3.56 4.90
C TYR A 243 -15.44 -2.59 3.73
N VAL A 244 -14.67 -1.50 3.89
CA VAL A 244 -14.31 -0.60 2.79
C VAL A 244 -12.82 -0.74 2.50
N ILE A 245 -12.47 -1.22 1.31
CA ILE A 245 -11.07 -1.33 0.91
C ILE A 245 -10.76 -0.27 -0.15
N CYS A 246 -9.81 0.61 0.15
CA CYS A 246 -9.22 1.53 -0.81
C CYS A 246 -7.99 0.85 -1.45
N ASN A 247 -8.10 0.55 -2.74
CA ASN A 247 -7.02 -0.02 -3.52
C ASN A 247 -6.05 1.09 -3.94
N ALA A 248 -4.89 1.15 -3.28
CA ALA A 248 -3.77 2.02 -3.59
C ALA A 248 -2.53 1.22 -4.02
N ASP A 249 -2.73 0.08 -4.69
CA ASP A 249 -1.62 -0.70 -5.24
C ASP A 249 -1.03 -0.08 -6.53
N GLU A 250 -1.78 0.81 -7.20
CA GLU A 250 -1.45 1.58 -8.43
C GLU A 250 -0.36 0.93 -9.31
N GLY A 251 -0.51 -0.36 -9.62
CA GLY A 251 0.59 -1.16 -10.18
C GLY A 251 0.82 -0.96 -11.68
N GLU A 252 -0.14 -0.40 -12.41
CA GLU A 252 -0.08 -0.23 -13.86
C GLU A 252 1.09 0.72 -14.24
N PRO A 253 2.06 0.26 -15.05
CA PRO A 253 3.19 1.10 -15.45
C PRO A 253 2.76 2.43 -16.06
N GLY A 254 3.38 3.52 -15.62
CA GLY A 254 3.04 4.87 -16.09
C GLY A 254 1.91 5.55 -15.28
N THR A 255 1.27 4.85 -14.35
CA THR A 255 0.26 5.46 -13.48
C THR A 255 0.88 5.98 -12.16
N PHE A 256 0.47 7.19 -11.78
CA PHE A 256 0.90 7.88 -10.55
C PHE A 256 -0.17 8.89 -10.06
N LYS A 257 -1.41 8.77 -10.54
CA LYS A 257 -2.51 9.66 -10.17
C LYS A 257 -2.89 9.47 -8.69
N ASP A 258 -2.86 8.23 -8.20
CA ASP A 258 -3.25 7.90 -6.83
C ASP A 258 -2.13 8.31 -5.88
N ARG A 259 -0.86 8.20 -6.29
CA ARG A 259 0.28 8.83 -5.58
C ARG A 259 0.01 10.30 -5.25
N VAL A 260 -0.43 11.08 -6.23
CA VAL A 260 -0.73 12.52 -6.06
C VAL A 260 -1.90 12.73 -5.12
N LEU A 261 -2.98 11.94 -5.26
CA LEU A 261 -4.14 12.04 -4.37
C LEU A 261 -3.80 11.68 -2.92
N LEU A 262 -2.99 10.66 -2.70
CA LEU A 262 -2.54 10.25 -1.37
C LEU A 262 -1.53 11.26 -0.79
N ASN A 263 -0.67 11.83 -1.62
CA ASN A 263 0.31 12.79 -1.14
C ASN A 263 -0.34 14.14 -0.78
N SER A 264 -1.21 14.70 -1.63
CA SER A 264 -1.72 16.06 -1.43
C SER A 264 -3.18 16.15 -0.98
N TYR A 265 -3.98 15.08 -1.15
CA TYR A 265 -5.44 15.10 -0.95
C TYR A 265 -5.94 13.92 -0.11
N ALA A 266 -5.10 13.37 0.79
CA ALA A 266 -5.44 12.18 1.58
C ALA A 266 -6.64 12.40 2.52
N HIS A 267 -6.84 13.62 3.03
CA HIS A 267 -8.05 13.95 3.80
C HIS A 267 -9.33 13.65 3.00
N GLN A 268 -9.36 14.01 1.72
CA GLN A 268 -10.50 13.74 0.83
C GLN A 268 -10.63 12.25 0.49
N VAL A 269 -9.52 11.53 0.32
CA VAL A 269 -9.52 10.07 0.10
C VAL A 269 -10.18 9.35 1.29
N PHE A 270 -9.71 9.64 2.51
CA PHE A 270 -10.26 9.02 3.73
C PHE A 270 -11.69 9.46 4.03
N GLU A 271 -12.05 10.70 3.69
CA GLU A 271 -13.45 11.14 3.77
C GLU A 271 -14.36 10.37 2.82
N GLY A 272 -13.92 10.11 1.59
CA GLY A 272 -14.63 9.25 0.65
C GLY A 272 -14.81 7.82 1.17
N MET A 273 -13.79 7.25 1.82
CA MET A 273 -13.90 5.94 2.48
C MET A 273 -14.94 5.98 3.62
N THR A 274 -14.94 7.04 4.43
CA THR A 274 -15.87 7.20 5.56
C THR A 274 -17.32 7.35 5.08
N VAL A 275 -17.55 8.10 4.00
CA VAL A 275 -18.86 8.24 3.35
C VAL A 275 -19.35 6.90 2.81
N CYS A 276 -18.48 6.14 2.12
CA CYS A 276 -18.80 4.80 1.66
C CYS A 276 -19.22 3.89 2.82
N ALA A 277 -18.43 3.89 3.89
CA ALA A 277 -18.66 3.06 5.07
C ALA A 277 -19.98 3.38 5.76
N ALA A 278 -20.33 4.67 5.88
CA ALA A 278 -21.61 5.10 6.45
C ALA A 278 -22.79 4.59 5.62
N ILE A 279 -22.68 4.61 4.29
CA ILE A 279 -23.76 4.16 3.39
C ILE A 279 -23.94 2.64 3.43
N ILE A 280 -22.84 1.88 3.39
CA ILE A 280 -22.94 0.41 3.35
C ILE A 280 -23.08 -0.21 4.76
N GLY A 281 -22.82 0.56 5.82
CA GLY A 281 -22.81 0.05 7.20
C GLY A 281 -21.56 -0.75 7.53
N ALA A 282 -20.39 -0.33 7.04
CA ALA A 282 -19.10 -0.89 7.41
C ALA A 282 -18.50 -0.15 8.60
N THR A 283 -17.84 -0.88 9.50
CA THR A 283 -17.16 -0.32 10.68
C THR A 283 -15.64 -0.37 10.57
N GLN A 284 -15.11 -1.04 9.56
CA GLN A 284 -13.67 -1.18 9.33
C GLN A 284 -13.33 -0.94 7.86
N GLY A 285 -12.29 -0.16 7.63
CA GLY A 285 -11.71 0.08 6.32
C GLY A 285 -10.22 -0.27 6.26
N PHE A 286 -9.73 -0.48 5.05
CA PHE A 286 -8.32 -0.73 4.77
C PHE A 286 -7.86 0.16 3.62
N LEU A 287 -6.75 0.87 3.81
CA LEU A 287 -5.96 1.42 2.70
C LEU A 287 -4.86 0.41 2.36
N TYR A 288 -5.01 -0.31 1.24
CA TYR A 288 -3.96 -1.19 0.75
C TYR A 288 -2.97 -0.39 -0.08
N LEU A 289 -1.87 0.02 0.53
CA LEU A 289 -0.85 0.89 -0.05
C LEU A 289 0.29 0.06 -0.63
N ARG A 290 0.61 0.22 -1.92
CA ARG A 290 1.74 -0.50 -2.52
C ARG A 290 3.05 -0.27 -1.77
N GLY A 291 3.95 -1.25 -1.83
CA GLY A 291 5.23 -1.22 -1.11
C GLY A 291 6.15 -0.07 -1.53
N GLU A 292 6.05 0.36 -2.78
CA GLU A 292 6.83 1.46 -3.39
C GLU A 292 6.43 2.83 -2.84
N TYR A 293 5.23 2.95 -2.27
CA TYR A 293 4.73 4.17 -1.64
C TYR A 293 4.97 4.19 -0.12
N LEU A 294 5.92 3.39 0.38
CA LEU A 294 6.31 3.37 1.80
C LEU A 294 6.59 4.78 2.36
N PHE A 295 7.17 5.67 1.55
CA PHE A 295 7.46 7.05 1.95
C PHE A 295 6.21 7.88 2.32
N LEU A 296 5.01 7.45 1.91
CA LEU A 296 3.75 8.10 2.28
C LEU A 296 3.17 7.56 3.58
N TYR A 297 3.63 6.41 4.09
CA TYR A 297 3.00 5.70 5.21
C TYR A 297 2.84 6.58 6.46
N ASP A 298 3.94 7.16 6.97
CA ASP A 298 3.90 7.96 8.20
C ASP A 298 3.03 9.22 8.04
N LYS A 299 3.06 9.84 6.86
CA LYS A 299 2.22 11.00 6.53
C LYS A 299 0.73 10.62 6.50
N LEU A 300 0.39 9.51 5.87
CA LEU A 300 -0.99 9.02 5.80
C LEU A 300 -1.49 8.61 7.19
N GLN A 301 -0.65 7.99 8.01
CA GLN A 301 -0.97 7.66 9.40
C GLN A 301 -1.25 8.92 10.22
N ALA A 302 -0.41 9.95 10.11
CA ALA A 302 -0.63 11.23 10.79
C ALA A 302 -1.97 11.87 10.38
N ILE A 303 -2.35 11.78 9.11
CA ILE A 303 -3.65 12.26 8.62
C ILE A 303 -4.82 11.47 9.23
N LEU A 304 -4.70 10.15 9.37
CA LEU A 304 -5.73 9.35 10.06
C LEU A 304 -5.85 9.76 11.53
N ASP A 305 -4.73 9.98 12.21
CA ASP A 305 -4.70 10.43 13.61
C ASP A 305 -5.33 11.83 13.76
N GLU A 306 -5.07 12.76 12.84
CA GLU A 306 -5.73 14.07 12.77
C GLU A 306 -7.25 13.93 12.62
N ARG A 307 -7.71 13.06 11.72
CA ARG A 307 -9.14 12.84 11.49
C ARG A 307 -9.84 12.23 12.70
N LEU A 308 -9.15 11.33 13.42
CA LEU A 308 -9.62 10.78 14.70
C LEU A 308 -9.80 11.90 15.74
N GLN A 309 -8.81 12.79 15.88
CA GLN A 309 -8.89 13.94 16.79
C GLN A 309 -10.02 14.92 16.44
N MET A 310 -10.35 15.05 15.16
CA MET A 310 -11.46 15.88 14.68
C MET A 310 -12.85 15.23 14.82
N GLY A 311 -12.93 13.97 15.29
CA GLY A 311 -14.19 13.22 15.34
C GLY A 311 -14.75 12.86 13.97
N LEU A 312 -13.87 12.72 12.97
CA LEU A 312 -14.17 12.38 11.56
C LEU A 312 -13.82 10.92 11.22
N LEU A 313 -13.28 10.18 12.18
CA LEU A 313 -12.93 8.76 12.14
C LEU A 313 -13.02 8.23 13.59
N GLY A 314 -13.05 6.90 13.75
CA GLY A 314 -13.15 6.23 15.04
C GLY A 314 -14.60 6.05 15.48
N ASN A 315 -14.87 6.28 16.77
CA ASN A 315 -16.18 6.03 17.38
C ASN A 315 -17.07 7.26 17.35
N ASN A 316 -18.38 7.05 17.16
CA ASN A 316 -19.44 8.05 17.20
C ASN A 316 -19.12 9.29 16.34
N ILE A 317 -18.74 9.04 15.09
CA ILE A 317 -18.32 10.06 14.13
C ILE A 317 -19.41 11.14 14.01
N LEU A 318 -19.01 12.41 14.21
CA LEU A 318 -19.90 13.58 14.19
C LEU A 318 -21.15 13.47 15.10
N ASP A 319 -21.06 12.70 16.19
CA ASP A 319 -22.18 12.42 17.11
C ASP A 319 -23.40 11.78 16.42
N LYS A 320 -23.16 10.92 15.42
CA LYS A 320 -24.21 10.25 14.64
C LYS A 320 -24.45 8.79 15.00
N GLY A 321 -23.75 8.26 16.02
CA GLY A 321 -23.84 6.85 16.39
C GLY A 321 -23.28 5.90 15.33
N PHE A 322 -22.36 6.38 14.50
CA PHE A 322 -21.67 5.63 13.45
C PHE A 322 -20.18 5.52 13.78
N ASP A 323 -19.65 4.31 13.75
CA ASP A 323 -18.25 4.00 14.02
C ASP A 323 -17.57 3.54 12.74
N PHE A 324 -16.38 4.05 12.44
CA PHE A 324 -15.56 3.59 11.32
C PHE A 324 -14.09 3.91 11.53
N ASP A 325 -13.23 2.91 11.40
CA ASP A 325 -11.78 3.08 11.48
C ASP A 325 -11.09 2.59 10.20
N ILE A 326 -9.87 3.08 9.93
CA ILE A 326 -9.08 2.73 8.75
C ILE A 326 -7.70 2.24 9.17
N GLU A 327 -7.33 1.05 8.72
CA GLU A 327 -5.97 0.53 8.84
C GLU A 327 -5.21 0.69 7.51
N ILE A 328 -3.94 1.12 7.56
CA ILE A 328 -3.06 1.14 6.38
C ILE A 328 -2.27 -0.17 6.33
N CYS A 329 -2.46 -0.95 5.26
CA CYS A 329 -1.73 -2.19 5.01
C CYS A 329 -0.75 -2.00 3.86
N LEU A 330 0.54 -2.22 4.10
CA LEU A 330 1.57 -2.11 3.06
C LEU A 330 1.67 -3.40 2.23
N GLY A 331 1.58 -3.29 0.92
CA GLY A 331 1.91 -4.34 -0.03
C GLY A 331 3.42 -4.62 -0.08
N ALA A 332 3.81 -5.64 -0.86
CA ALA A 332 5.21 -6.06 -0.99
C ALA A 332 5.64 -6.35 -2.44
N GLY A 333 5.17 -5.53 -3.38
CA GLY A 333 5.63 -5.57 -4.78
C GLY A 333 5.00 -6.72 -5.57
N ALA A 334 3.69 -6.68 -5.78
CA ALA A 334 2.99 -7.66 -6.61
C ALA A 334 1.86 -6.98 -7.40
N TYR A 335 2.09 -6.73 -8.70
CA TYR A 335 1.13 -6.08 -9.60
C TYR A 335 -0.28 -6.71 -9.58
N ILE A 336 -0.34 -8.04 -9.47
CA ILE A 336 -1.60 -8.78 -9.45
C ILE A 336 -2.47 -8.44 -8.23
N CYS A 337 -1.89 -7.93 -7.14
CA CYS A 337 -2.64 -7.47 -5.97
C CYS A 337 -3.43 -6.18 -6.23
N GLY A 338 -3.29 -5.56 -7.41
CA GLY A 338 -4.24 -4.56 -7.89
C GLY A 338 -5.60 -5.16 -8.29
N GLU A 339 -5.68 -6.47 -8.54
CA GLU A 339 -6.94 -7.19 -8.77
C GLU A 339 -7.70 -7.35 -7.45
N GLU A 340 -9.01 -7.12 -7.49
CA GLU A 340 -9.86 -6.99 -6.30
C GLU A 340 -9.76 -8.17 -5.32
N SER A 341 -9.84 -9.40 -5.80
CA SER A 341 -9.83 -10.59 -4.94
C SER A 341 -8.42 -10.99 -4.51
N ALA A 342 -7.42 -10.76 -5.36
CA ALA A 342 -6.01 -10.91 -5.01
C ALA A 342 -5.59 -9.96 -3.89
N LEU A 343 -6.08 -8.71 -3.93
CA LEU A 343 -5.87 -7.73 -2.88
C LEU A 343 -6.42 -8.23 -1.53
N ILE A 344 -7.62 -8.80 -1.53
CA ILE A 344 -8.24 -9.37 -0.32
C ILE A 344 -7.42 -10.55 0.21
N GLU A 345 -6.97 -11.46 -0.65
CA GLU A 345 -6.07 -12.55 -0.22
C GLU A 345 -4.77 -12.02 0.40
N SER A 346 -4.21 -10.93 -0.15
CA SER A 346 -3.04 -10.25 0.42
C SER A 346 -3.32 -9.67 1.82
N LEU A 347 -4.45 -8.97 1.99
CA LEU A 347 -4.92 -8.46 3.29
C LEU A 347 -5.17 -9.57 4.32
N GLU A 348 -5.52 -10.77 3.86
CA GLU A 348 -5.68 -11.96 4.70
C GLU A 348 -4.37 -12.70 5.00
N GLY A 349 -3.22 -12.11 4.65
CA GLY A 349 -1.90 -12.69 4.92
C GLY A 349 -1.63 -13.93 4.09
N LYS A 350 -2.07 -13.94 2.83
CA LYS A 350 -1.86 -15.03 1.87
C LYS A 350 -1.19 -14.50 0.58
N PRO A 351 -0.73 -15.39 -0.30
CA PRO A 351 -0.36 -14.99 -1.66
C PRO A 351 -1.56 -14.35 -2.36
N GLY A 352 -1.35 -13.24 -3.06
CA GLY A 352 -2.40 -12.49 -3.78
C GLY A 352 -2.86 -13.19 -5.06
N ILE A 353 -3.37 -14.41 -4.94
CA ILE A 353 -3.89 -15.20 -6.06
C ILE A 353 -5.39 -14.88 -6.21
N PRO A 354 -5.86 -14.43 -7.38
CA PRO A 354 -7.28 -14.14 -7.58
C PRO A 354 -8.19 -15.32 -7.22
N ARG A 355 -9.32 -15.03 -6.59
CA ARG A 355 -10.33 -16.02 -6.23
C ARG A 355 -11.14 -16.44 -7.46
N ASN A 356 -11.59 -17.70 -7.47
CA ASN A 356 -12.64 -18.13 -8.38
C ASN A 356 -13.94 -17.40 -8.01
N ARG A 357 -14.58 -16.78 -8.99
CA ARG A 357 -15.84 -16.05 -8.84
C ARG A 357 -16.94 -16.79 -9.60
N PRO A 358 -18.18 -16.91 -9.08
CA PRO A 358 -18.64 -16.47 -7.74
C PRO A 358 -18.16 -17.37 -6.58
N PRO A 359 -18.25 -16.91 -5.31
CA PRO A 359 -18.85 -15.63 -4.87
C PRO A 359 -17.98 -14.41 -5.19
N TYR A 360 -18.63 -13.28 -5.49
CA TYR A 360 -17.95 -12.00 -5.68
C TYR A 360 -17.66 -11.35 -4.31
N PRO A 361 -16.60 -10.54 -4.20
CA PRO A 361 -16.29 -9.78 -3.00
C PRO A 361 -17.36 -8.75 -2.58
#